data_AF-A0AAD6BDH2-F1
#
_entry.id   AF-A0AAD6BDH2-F1
#
_cell.length_a   1.000
_cell.length_b   1.000
_cell.length_c   1.000
_cell.angle_alpha   90.00
_cell.angle_beta   90.00
_cell.angle_gamma   90.00
#
_symmetry.space_group_name_H-M   'P 1'
#
loop_
_entity.id
_entity.type
_entity.pdbx_description
1 polymer ?
#
loop_
_entity_poly.entity_id
_entity_poly.type
_entity_poly.pdbx_seq_one_letter_code
_entity_poly.pdbx_strand_id
1 'polypeptide(L)'
;MGKNRIMIRGSVGAAHESDTAEKLLQLGEMRTNVQQQVHASDPHTAAEILLKISSLYSEEPETKTAVLETIDAVLKKLLSGSDLSSYCFLSTLLVMMGLLKGEGKVKKVPLVPGQLLCLEHAVQQEYFPQHVASLLHTFTSRNSEALSNTLEKKCH
;
A
#
# COMPACT_ATOMS: atom_id res chain seq x y z
N MET A 1 28.74 48.62 -27.94
CA MET A 1 28.61 47.89 -26.66
C MET A 1 27.24 47.24 -26.62
N GLY A 2 27.09 45.92 -26.81
CA GLY A 2 27.23 44.90 -25.75
C GLY A 2 26.00 44.97 -24.83
N LYS A 3 25.04 44.04 -24.84
CA LYS A 3 25.12 42.64 -24.36
C LYS A 3 23.90 41.86 -24.93
N ASN A 4 24.11 40.74 -25.63
CA ASN A 4 24.02 39.35 -25.14
C ASN A 4 22.69 39.02 -24.42
N ARG A 5 21.77 38.29 -25.07
CA ARG A 5 21.56 36.82 -25.00
C ARG A 5 21.30 36.30 -23.57
N ILE A 6 20.05 35.92 -23.29
CA ILE A 6 19.74 34.63 -22.64
C ILE A 6 18.48 34.07 -23.31
N MET A 7 18.67 32.99 -24.06
CA MET A 7 17.63 32.02 -24.39
C MET A 7 17.30 31.27 -23.09
N ILE A 8 16.03 31.21 -22.70
CA ILE A 8 15.53 30.07 -21.95
C ILE A 8 14.68 29.23 -22.90
N ARG A 9 15.15 27.99 -23.01
CA ARG A 9 14.86 26.97 -24.01
C ARG A 9 14.37 25.77 -23.19
N GLY A 10 13.19 25.23 -23.52
CA GLY A 10 12.60 24.05 -22.86
C GLY A 10 12.09 24.36 -21.44
N SER A 11 11.04 23.73 -20.93
CA SER A 11 10.74 22.31 -21.10
C SER A 11 9.22 22.09 -21.04
N VAL A 12 8.69 21.48 -22.09
CA VAL A 12 7.41 20.76 -22.01
C VAL A 12 7.76 19.42 -21.37
N GLY A 13 7.49 19.25 -20.08
CA GLY A 13 7.78 17.98 -19.39
C GLY A 13 7.87 18.03 -17.87
N ALA A 14 6.95 18.72 -17.18
CA ALA A 14 6.99 18.83 -15.70
C ALA A 14 5.65 18.54 -15.00
N ALA A 15 4.72 17.85 -15.67
CA ALA A 15 3.43 17.51 -15.06
C ALA A 15 3.39 16.09 -14.45
N HIS A 16 4.37 15.22 -14.74
CA HIS A 16 4.44 13.86 -14.18
C HIS A 16 5.36 13.74 -12.96
N GLU A 17 6.38 14.60 -12.85
CA GLU A 17 7.39 14.53 -11.78
C GLU A 17 6.86 15.04 -10.43
N SER A 18 5.94 16.01 -10.43
CA SER A 18 5.40 16.59 -9.18
C SER A 18 4.49 15.63 -8.40
N ASP A 19 3.70 14.79 -9.07
CA ASP A 19 2.78 13.84 -8.40
C ASP A 19 3.56 12.71 -7.71
N THR A 20 4.58 12.18 -8.40
CA THR A 20 5.50 11.17 -7.87
C THR A 20 6.31 11.71 -6.69
N ALA A 21 6.86 12.92 -6.77
CA ALA A 21 7.62 13.52 -5.69
C ALA A 21 6.77 13.76 -4.43
N GLU A 22 5.53 14.26 -4.56
CA GLU A 22 4.61 14.43 -3.44
C GLU A 22 4.23 13.09 -2.80
N LYS A 23 3.94 12.06 -3.60
CA LYS A 23 3.62 10.72 -3.08
C LYS A 23 4.78 10.11 -2.32
N LEU A 24 6.01 10.24 -2.83
CA LEU A 24 7.22 9.78 -2.15
C LEU A 24 7.48 10.54 -0.84
N LEU A 25 7.24 11.84 -0.82
CA LEU A 25 7.35 12.66 0.39
C LEU A 25 6.34 12.19 1.45
N GLN A 26 5.07 12.06 1.08
CA GLN A 26 4.01 11.55 1.95
C GLN A 26 4.31 10.14 2.46
N LEU A 27 4.85 9.29 1.60
CA LEU A 27 5.27 7.94 1.95
C LEU A 27 6.39 7.93 2.99
N GLY A 28 7.38 8.83 2.85
CA GLY A 28 8.47 8.99 3.82
C GLY A 28 7.98 9.43 5.20
N GLU A 29 7.04 10.37 5.25
CA GLU A 29 6.38 10.79 6.49
C GLU A 29 5.59 9.63 7.11
N MET A 30 4.81 8.90 6.30
CA MET A 30 4.08 7.71 6.76
C MET A 30 5.03 6.63 7.26
N ARG A 31 6.14 6.35 6.59
CA ARG A 31 7.13 5.36 7.04
C ARG A 31 7.67 5.70 8.41
N THR A 32 8.05 6.96 8.62
CA THR A 32 8.57 7.45 9.90
C THR A 32 7.51 7.31 10.99
N ASN A 33 6.28 7.73 10.68
CA ASN A 33 5.13 7.62 11.56
C ASN A 33 4.80 6.15 11.90
N VAL A 34 4.87 5.23 10.94
CA VAL A 34 4.71 3.79 11.17
C VAL A 34 5.79 3.25 12.08
N GLN A 35 7.06 3.59 11.85
CA GLN A 35 8.14 3.13 12.71
C GLN A 35 7.96 3.55 14.18
N GLN A 36 7.36 4.72 14.41
CA GLN A 36 7.04 5.21 15.76
C GLN A 36 5.76 4.57 16.33
N GLN A 37 4.69 4.43 15.53
CA GLN A 37 3.39 3.92 15.99
C GLN A 37 3.34 2.39 16.12
N VAL A 38 4.03 1.64 15.26
CA VAL A 38 4.12 0.17 15.33
C VAL A 38 4.85 -0.29 16.59
N HIS A 39 5.67 0.57 17.18
CA HIS A 39 6.33 0.23 18.44
C HIS A 39 5.39 0.33 19.66
N ALA A 40 4.20 0.94 19.52
CA ALA A 40 3.36 1.35 20.64
C ALA A 40 1.87 0.95 20.55
N SER A 41 1.33 0.49 19.41
CA SER A 41 -0.12 0.49 19.23
C SER A 41 -0.75 -0.69 18.49
N ASP A 42 -2.07 -0.75 18.70
CA ASP A 42 -3.08 -1.73 18.33
C ASP A 42 -3.01 -2.22 16.86
N PRO A 43 -3.28 -3.52 16.59
CA PRO A 43 -3.29 -4.07 15.22
C PRO A 43 -4.24 -3.34 14.26
N HIS A 44 -5.30 -2.71 14.76
CA HIS A 44 -6.20 -1.88 13.94
C HIS A 44 -5.50 -0.66 13.35
N THR A 45 -4.78 0.10 14.18
CA THR A 45 -4.09 1.32 13.71
C THR A 45 -3.00 0.97 12.71
N ALA A 46 -2.24 -0.11 12.96
CA ALA A 46 -1.24 -0.59 12.02
C ALA A 46 -1.86 -0.96 10.65
N ALA A 47 -3.02 -1.61 10.66
CA ALA A 47 -3.71 -2.02 9.43
C ALA A 47 -4.24 -0.80 8.66
N GLU A 48 -4.80 0.20 9.35
CA GLU A 48 -5.23 1.46 8.73
C GLU A 48 -4.07 2.18 8.05
N ILE A 49 -2.92 2.30 8.72
CA ILE A 49 -1.78 2.98 8.13
C ILE A 49 -1.23 2.20 6.93
N LEU A 50 -1.17 0.87 7.02
CA LEU A 50 -0.76 0.02 5.89
C LEU A 50 -1.67 0.19 4.67
N LEU A 51 -2.99 0.22 4.88
CA LEU A 51 -3.97 0.46 3.82
C LEU A 51 -3.87 1.87 3.24
N LYS A 52 -3.47 2.85 4.05
CA LYS A 52 -3.23 4.23 3.62
C LYS A 52 -1.97 4.35 2.78
N ILE A 53 -0.88 3.70 3.16
CA ILE A 53 0.37 3.65 2.38
C ILE A 53 0.13 2.97 1.03
N SER A 54 -0.54 1.83 1.04
CA SER A 54 -0.84 1.11 -0.20
C SER A 54 -1.89 1.82 -1.08
N SER A 55 -2.65 2.76 -0.51
CA SER A 55 -3.46 3.69 -1.31
C SER A 55 -2.63 4.74 -2.06
N LEU A 56 -1.38 4.99 -1.66
CA LEU A 56 -0.45 5.85 -2.39
C LEU A 56 0.16 5.14 -3.61
N TYR A 57 -0.09 3.84 -3.79
CA TYR A 57 0.37 3.07 -4.94
C TYR A 57 0.09 3.81 -6.26
N SER A 58 1.11 3.82 -7.11
CA SER A 58 1.07 4.35 -8.48
C SER A 58 1.65 3.31 -9.43
N GLU A 59 1.31 3.42 -10.71
CA GLU A 59 1.90 2.60 -11.77
C GLU A 59 3.35 3.01 -12.09
N GLU A 60 3.77 4.20 -11.66
CA GLU A 60 5.13 4.72 -11.73
C GLU A 60 6.13 3.80 -11.01
N PRO A 61 7.23 3.37 -11.65
CA PRO A 61 8.15 2.38 -11.10
C PRO A 61 8.85 2.85 -9.82
N GLU A 62 9.19 4.13 -9.71
CA GLU A 62 9.86 4.71 -8.53
C GLU A 62 8.92 4.71 -7.31
N THR A 63 7.72 5.28 -7.47
CA THR A 63 6.69 5.28 -6.42
C THR A 63 6.25 3.87 -6.06
N LYS A 64 6.01 3.02 -7.06
CA LYS A 64 5.63 1.61 -6.87
C LYS A 64 6.63 0.90 -5.98
N THR A 65 7.92 0.97 -6.32
CA THR A 65 8.98 0.29 -5.57
C THR A 65 9.04 0.83 -4.14
N ALA A 66 9.00 2.14 -3.95
CA ALA A 66 9.03 2.75 -2.62
C ALA A 66 7.84 2.34 -1.75
N VAL A 67 6.63 2.28 -2.34
CA VAL A 67 5.42 1.80 -1.66
C VAL A 67 5.57 0.34 -1.25
N LEU A 68 5.96 -0.53 -2.19
CA LEU A 68 6.16 -1.95 -1.93
C LEU A 68 7.19 -2.19 -0.83
N GLU A 69 8.38 -1.58 -0.92
CA GLU A 69 9.42 -1.72 0.10
C GLU A 69 8.97 -1.21 1.47
N THR A 70 8.16 -0.15 1.51
CA THR A 70 7.61 0.36 2.77
C THR A 70 6.60 -0.61 3.36
N ILE A 71 5.68 -1.14 2.54
CA ILE A 71 4.70 -2.15 2.96
C ILE A 71 5.44 -3.39 3.49
N ASP A 72 6.46 -3.85 2.76
CA ASP A 72 7.31 -4.98 3.12
C ASP A 72 8.01 -4.76 4.46
N ALA A 73 8.66 -3.61 4.64
CA ALA A 73 9.38 -3.28 5.88
C ALA A 73 8.42 -3.24 7.09
N VAL A 74 7.21 -2.72 6.89
CA VAL A 74 6.18 -2.62 7.93
C VAL A 74 5.63 -4.00 8.28
N LEU A 75 5.26 -4.79 7.27
CA LEU A 75 4.77 -6.15 7.45
C LEU A 75 5.83 -7.02 8.08
N LYS A 76 7.06 -7.01 7.58
CA LYS A 76 8.18 -7.76 8.15
C LYS A 76 8.36 -7.42 9.62
N LYS A 77 8.25 -6.14 10.01
CA LYS A 77 8.37 -5.73 11.42
C LYS A 77 7.21 -6.20 12.28
N LEU A 78 5.98 -6.15 11.77
CA LEU A 78 4.77 -6.64 12.47
C LEU A 78 4.73 -8.17 12.56
N LEU A 79 5.21 -8.86 11.54
CA LEU A 79 5.27 -10.32 11.44
C LEU A 79 6.50 -10.91 12.13
N SER A 80 7.56 -10.12 12.33
CA SER A 80 8.70 -10.49 13.19
C SER A 80 8.40 -10.34 14.69
N GLY A 81 7.18 -9.91 15.06
CA GLY A 81 6.70 -9.87 16.44
C GLY A 81 6.35 -11.27 16.97
N SER A 82 5.55 -11.32 18.04
CA SER A 82 4.99 -12.59 18.51
C SER A 82 3.93 -13.12 17.54
N ASP A 83 3.88 -14.44 17.31
CA ASP A 83 2.91 -15.09 16.40
C ASP A 83 1.46 -14.64 16.61
N LEU A 84 1.06 -14.46 17.88
CA LEU A 84 -0.26 -13.97 18.26
C LEU A 84 -0.54 -12.55 17.77
N SER A 85 0.45 -11.64 17.88
CA SER A 85 0.32 -10.26 17.42
C SER A 85 0.26 -10.21 15.89
N SER A 86 1.11 -10.97 15.23
CA SER A 86 1.16 -11.12 13.78
C SER A 86 -0.16 -11.68 13.22
N TYR A 87 -0.72 -12.72 13.85
CA TYR A 87 -2.01 -13.30 13.46
C TYR A 87 -3.17 -12.34 13.72
N CYS A 88 -3.20 -11.66 14.88
CA CYS A 88 -4.21 -10.64 15.18
C CYS A 88 -4.16 -9.51 14.15
N PHE A 89 -2.97 -9.01 13.84
CA PHE A 89 -2.78 -7.98 12.82
C PHE A 89 -3.28 -8.43 11.45
N LEU A 90 -2.89 -9.62 10.97
CA LEU A 90 -3.32 -10.13 9.68
C LEU A 90 -4.83 -10.35 9.62
N SER A 91 -5.42 -10.90 10.69
CA SER A 91 -6.86 -11.09 10.80
C SER A 91 -7.58 -9.74 10.73
N THR A 92 -7.12 -8.74 11.49
CA THR A 92 -7.68 -7.38 11.45
C THR A 92 -7.55 -6.75 10.07
N LEU A 93 -6.39 -6.85 9.43
CA LEU A 93 -6.16 -6.33 8.09
C LEU A 93 -7.13 -6.94 7.07
N LEU A 94 -7.32 -8.27 7.10
CA LEU A 94 -8.29 -8.97 6.25
C LEU A 94 -9.73 -8.54 6.52
N VAL A 95 -10.11 -8.32 7.78
CA VAL A 95 -11.44 -7.80 8.15
C VAL A 95 -11.64 -6.38 7.61
N MET A 96 -10.63 -5.51 7.72
CA MET A 96 -10.68 -4.13 7.25
C MET A 96 -10.79 -4.04 5.72
N MET A 97 -10.12 -4.94 5.00
CA MET A 97 -10.28 -5.12 3.55
C MET A 97 -11.61 -5.79 3.17
N GLY A 98 -12.38 -6.26 4.14
CA GLY A 98 -13.66 -6.93 3.91
C GLY A 98 -13.54 -8.37 3.38
N LEU A 99 -12.34 -8.96 3.42
CA LEU A 99 -12.08 -10.34 3.01
C LEU A 99 -12.51 -11.33 4.10
N LEU A 100 -12.39 -10.94 5.36
CA LEU A 100 -12.81 -11.76 6.50
C LEU A 100 -14.03 -11.16 7.20
N LYS A 101 -14.90 -12.02 7.74
CA LYS A 101 -16.02 -11.60 8.57
C LYS A 101 -15.49 -11.33 9.98
N GLY A 102 -15.26 -10.06 10.30
CA GLY A 102 -14.88 -9.65 11.65
C GLY A 102 -16.07 -9.59 12.59
N GLU A 103 -15.82 -9.81 13.88
CA GLU A 103 -16.79 -9.55 14.93
C GLU A 103 -16.81 -8.05 15.24
N GLY A 104 -17.93 -7.39 14.92
CA GLY A 104 -18.17 -5.98 15.26
C GLY A 104 -18.32 -5.04 14.06
N LYS A 105 -18.56 -3.76 14.37
CA LYS A 105 -18.67 -2.69 13.38
C LYS A 105 -17.28 -2.22 12.94
N VAL A 106 -16.53 -3.10 12.26
CA VAL A 106 -15.25 -2.70 11.68
C VAL A 106 -15.51 -1.88 10.43
N LYS A 107 -14.91 -0.69 10.37
CA LYS A 107 -15.01 0.22 9.24
C LYS A 107 -14.27 -0.41 8.06
N LYS A 108 -15.02 -0.97 7.11
CA LYS A 108 -14.43 -1.54 5.90
C LYS A 108 -13.86 -0.41 5.05
N VAL A 109 -12.60 -0.53 4.69
CA VAL A 109 -11.93 0.41 3.80
C VAL A 109 -12.28 0.00 2.36
N PRO A 110 -12.66 0.93 1.48
CA PRO A 110 -12.85 0.62 0.08
C PRO A 110 -11.54 0.10 -0.51
N LEU A 111 -11.53 -1.18 -0.89
CA LEU A 111 -10.39 -1.81 -1.52
C LEU A 111 -10.11 -1.14 -2.86
N VAL A 112 -8.96 -0.49 -2.97
CA VAL A 112 -8.41 0.01 -4.24
C VAL A 112 -7.45 -1.03 -4.82
N PRO A 113 -7.31 -1.10 -6.16
CA PRO A 113 -6.42 -2.07 -6.81
C PRO A 113 -4.96 -2.00 -6.29
N GLY A 114 -4.48 -0.80 -5.92
CA GLY A 114 -3.15 -0.63 -5.34
C GLY A 114 -2.92 -1.40 -4.02
N GLN A 115 -3.95 -1.49 -3.16
CA GLN A 115 -3.87 -2.23 -1.90
C GLN A 115 -3.75 -3.74 -2.13
N LEU A 116 -4.55 -4.28 -3.04
CA LEU A 116 -4.49 -5.69 -3.41
C LEU A 116 -3.15 -6.05 -4.05
N LEU A 117 -2.64 -5.22 -4.96
CA LEU A 117 -1.34 -5.43 -5.61
C LEU A 117 -0.18 -5.40 -4.60
N CYS A 118 -0.18 -4.44 -3.67
CA CYS A 118 0.83 -4.39 -2.61
C CYS A 118 0.78 -5.63 -1.73
N LEU A 119 -0.43 -6.09 -1.41
CA LEU A 119 -0.60 -7.26 -0.56
C LEU A 119 -0.27 -8.56 -1.29
N GLU A 120 -0.59 -8.67 -2.58
CA GLU A 120 -0.18 -9.78 -3.44
C GLU A 120 1.35 -9.89 -3.49
N HIS A 121 2.04 -8.76 -3.64
CA HIS A 121 3.50 -8.73 -3.56
C HIS A 121 4.00 -9.21 -2.19
N ALA A 122 3.39 -8.70 -1.11
CA ALA A 122 3.77 -9.04 0.25
C ALA A 122 3.53 -10.52 0.60
N VAL A 123 2.45 -11.15 0.10
CA VAL A 123 2.16 -12.57 0.37
C VAL A 123 3.12 -13.52 -0.34
N GLN A 124 3.82 -13.04 -1.37
CA GLN A 124 4.90 -13.79 -2.04
C GLN A 124 6.24 -13.71 -1.29
N GLN A 125 6.34 -12.83 -0.28
CA GLN A 125 7.56 -12.68 0.50
C GLN A 125 7.70 -13.77 1.55
N GLU A 126 8.95 -14.15 1.83
CA GLU A 126 9.30 -15.23 2.77
C GLU A 126 8.85 -14.98 4.22
N TYR A 127 8.69 -13.72 4.64
CA TYR A 127 8.25 -13.38 5.99
C TYR A 127 6.73 -13.54 6.16
N PHE A 128 5.97 -13.69 5.07
CA PHE A 128 4.52 -13.71 5.11
C PHE A 128 4.00 -15.13 5.37
N PRO A 129 3.09 -15.34 6.33
CA PRO A 129 2.64 -16.68 6.65
C PRO A 129 1.82 -17.30 5.51
N GLN A 130 2.27 -18.47 5.05
CA GLN A 130 1.71 -19.18 3.89
C GLN A 130 0.20 -19.46 4.00
N HIS A 131 -0.30 -19.67 5.23
CA HIS A 131 -1.73 -19.86 5.49
C HIS A 131 -2.55 -18.63 5.09
N VAL A 132 -2.06 -17.43 5.42
CA VAL A 132 -2.73 -16.18 5.08
C VAL A 132 -2.53 -15.85 3.61
N ALA A 133 -1.36 -16.11 3.04
CA ALA A 133 -1.11 -15.99 1.60
C ALA A 133 -2.09 -16.83 0.77
N SER A 134 -2.29 -18.10 1.14
CA SER A 134 -3.22 -19.01 0.46
C SER A 134 -4.67 -18.56 0.59
N LEU A 135 -5.04 -18.06 1.77
CA LEU A 135 -6.36 -17.50 2.02
C LEU A 135 -6.60 -16.27 1.14
N LEU A 136 -5.63 -15.36 1.09
CA LEU A 136 -5.68 -14.15 0.27
C LEU A 136 -5.80 -14.51 -1.20
N HIS A 137 -4.93 -15.39 -1.70
CA HIS A 137 -4.97 -15.84 -3.09
C HIS A 137 -6.34 -16.47 -3.44
N THR A 138 -6.91 -17.27 -2.53
CA THR A 138 -8.27 -17.83 -2.71
C THR A 138 -9.33 -16.73 -2.76
N PHE A 139 -9.23 -15.72 -1.91
CA PHE A 139 -10.16 -14.58 -1.91
C PHE A 139 -10.00 -13.71 -3.15
N THR A 140 -8.78 -13.39 -3.56
CA THR A 140 -8.49 -12.61 -4.77
C THR A 140 -8.94 -13.38 -6.00
N SER A 141 -8.70 -14.69 -6.08
CA SER A 141 -9.18 -15.53 -7.19
C SER A 141 -10.71 -15.65 -7.24
N ARG A 142 -11.39 -15.69 -6.09
CA ARG A 142 -12.86 -15.70 -6.03
C ARG A 142 -13.48 -14.32 -6.28
N ASN A 143 -12.79 -13.24 -5.90
CA ASN A 143 -13.24 -11.86 -6.13
C ASN A 143 -12.69 -11.25 -7.41
N SER A 144 -11.74 -11.87 -8.11
CA SER A 144 -11.13 -11.30 -9.33
C SER A 144 -12.16 -11.12 -10.42
N GLU A 145 -13.19 -11.97 -10.49
CA GLU A 145 -14.32 -11.79 -11.42
C GLU A 145 -15.17 -10.55 -11.07
N ALA A 146 -15.31 -10.22 -9.78
CA ALA A 146 -15.99 -9.02 -9.31
C ALA A 146 -15.11 -7.75 -9.41
N LEU A 147 -13.81 -7.89 -9.18
CA LEU A 147 -12.83 -6.81 -9.26
C LEU A 147 -12.54 -6.44 -10.72
N SER A 148 -12.45 -7.41 -11.63
CA SER A 148 -12.26 -7.20 -13.08
C SER A 148 -13.29 -6.21 -13.65
N ASN A 149 -14.55 -6.32 -13.23
CA ASN A 149 -15.63 -5.40 -13.62
C ASN A 149 -15.47 -3.96 -13.10
N THR A 150 -14.59 -3.73 -12.12
CA THR A 150 -14.30 -2.42 -11.54
C THR A 150 -13.01 -1.81 -12.11
N LEU A 151 -12.03 -2.63 -12.52
CA LEU A 151 -10.79 -2.17 -13.15
C LEU A 151 -11.03 -1.57 -14.54
N GLU A 152 -12.06 -2.04 -15.26
CA GLU A 152 -12.40 -1.54 -16.60
C GLU A 152 -13.13 -0.18 -16.63
N LYS A 153 -13.48 0.41 -15.48
CA LYS A 153 -14.25 1.68 -15.44
C LYS A 153 -13.43 2.94 -15.14
N LYS A 154 -12.10 2.88 -15.26
CA LYS A 154 -11.23 4.06 -15.06
C LYS A 154 -10.48 4.52 -16.32
N CYS A 155 -11.05 4.28 -17.49
CA CYS A 155 -10.65 4.97 -18.72
C CYS A 155 -11.87 5.21 -19.62
N HIS A 156 -12.59 6.30 -19.37
CA HIS A 156 -13.38 6.98 -20.40
C HIS A 156 -13.57 8.45 -20.05
#